data_AF-A0A803YM78-F1
#
_entry.id   AF-A0A803YM78-F1
#
_cell.length_a   1.000
_cell.length_b   1.000
_cell.length_c   1.000
_cell.angle_alpha   90.00
_cell.angle_beta   90.00
_cell.angle_gamma   90.00
#
_symmetry.space_group_name_H-M   'P 1'
#
loop_
_entity.id
_entity.type
_entity.pdbx_description
1 polymer ?
#
loop_
_entity_poly.entity_id
_entity_poly.type
_entity_poly.pdbx_seq_one_letter_code
_entity_poly.pdbx_strand_id
1 'polypeptide(L)'
;FAVLCSLYERFLYMISCFRPRLKRCIRVHPVLDWLPSLSAEEKERVRVAALQRGEVEGAEELLRAVERGPRGPGWFTEFLLALKKGGCDLAACYVNPSQLPSPREEDDHDLCVHLVQLLHGTLVDNMVCLFVYFPQIETVTDSRGNRDGARELLSRIVQKKDWFSQFLVALRETQHESLADDLSGNTGGNHLILGGAWLHLSQTHLRSFLCESRIG
;
A
#
# COMPACT_ATOMS: atom_id res chain seq x y z
N PHE A 1 -11.05 30.60 -12.99
CA PHE A 1 -10.14 30.09 -14.05
C PHE A 1 -8.66 30.16 -13.65
N ALA A 2 -8.08 31.32 -13.29
CA ALA A 2 -6.66 31.40 -12.90
C ALA A 2 -6.24 30.53 -11.68
N VAL A 3 -7.07 30.47 -10.62
CA VAL A 3 -6.81 29.64 -9.43
C VAL A 3 -6.91 28.13 -9.70
N LEU A 4 -7.77 27.73 -10.65
CA LEU A 4 -7.84 26.33 -11.08
C LEU A 4 -6.57 25.97 -11.86
N CYS A 5 -6.12 26.84 -12.77
CA CYS A 5 -4.89 26.64 -13.54
C CYS A 5 -3.66 26.44 -12.64
N SER A 6 -3.53 27.21 -11.55
CA SER A 6 -2.41 27.08 -10.61
C SER A 6 -2.44 25.78 -9.77
N LEU A 7 -3.62 25.26 -9.43
CA LEU A 7 -3.74 23.98 -8.73
C LEU A 7 -3.40 22.78 -9.64
N TYR A 8 -3.79 22.83 -10.92
CA TYR A 8 -3.43 21.80 -11.90
C TYR A 8 -1.93 21.79 -12.19
N GLU A 9 -1.31 22.95 -12.39
CA GLU A 9 0.14 23.05 -12.58
C GLU A 9 0.89 22.52 -11.37
N ARG A 10 0.43 22.85 -10.16
CA ARG A 10 1.00 22.32 -8.92
C ARG A 10 0.87 20.80 -8.85
N PHE A 11 -0.28 20.23 -9.21
CA PHE A 11 -0.48 18.79 -9.23
C PHE A 11 0.46 18.07 -10.21
N LEU A 12 0.58 18.57 -11.45
CA LEU A 12 1.51 18.00 -12.43
C LEU A 12 2.97 18.15 -11.99
N TYR A 13 3.31 19.27 -11.34
CA TYR A 13 4.61 19.46 -10.71
C TYR A 13 4.88 18.41 -9.63
N MET A 14 3.91 18.10 -8.77
CA MET A 14 4.05 17.03 -7.77
C MET A 14 4.32 15.67 -8.42
N ILE A 15 3.57 15.31 -9.47
CA ILE A 15 3.80 14.06 -10.20
C ILE A 15 5.22 14.02 -10.76
N SER A 16 5.70 15.12 -11.34
CA SER A 16 7.06 15.21 -11.89
C SER A 16 8.14 15.04 -10.81
N CYS A 17 8.02 15.76 -9.69
CA CYS A 17 8.99 15.72 -8.60
C CYS A 17 9.08 14.33 -7.94
N PHE A 18 7.93 13.70 -7.69
CA PHE A 18 7.86 12.45 -6.93
C PHE A 18 7.69 11.22 -7.83
N ARG A 19 7.87 11.36 -9.14
CA ARG A 19 7.68 10.28 -10.13
C ARG A 19 8.38 8.97 -9.76
N PRO A 20 9.66 8.96 -9.33
CA PRO A 20 10.31 7.72 -8.94
C PRO A 20 9.63 7.02 -7.75
N ARG A 21 9.17 7.79 -6.76
CA ARG A 21 8.43 7.28 -5.59
C ARG A 21 7.05 6.79 -5.99
N LEU A 22 6.30 7.59 -6.73
CA LEU A 22 4.94 7.26 -7.20
C LEU A 22 4.91 5.94 -7.95
N LYS A 23 5.87 5.69 -8.85
CA LYS A 23 5.97 4.43 -9.59
C LYS A 23 6.12 3.20 -8.69
N ARG A 24 6.76 3.34 -7.53
CA ARG A 24 6.94 2.25 -6.56
C ARG A 24 5.74 2.09 -5.63
N CYS A 25 4.96 3.15 -5.48
CA CYS A 25 3.87 3.24 -4.51
C CYS A 25 2.46 3.02 -5.09
N ILE A 26 2.35 2.96 -6.41
CA ILE A 26 1.08 2.81 -7.13
C ILE A 26 0.90 1.34 -7.52
N ARG A 27 -0.25 0.78 -7.13
CA ARG A 27 -0.77 -0.47 -7.66
C ARG A 27 -1.73 -0.17 -8.78
N VAL A 28 -1.40 -0.61 -9.98
CA VAL A 28 -2.04 -0.11 -11.19
C VAL A 28 -3.48 -0.58 -11.30
N HIS A 29 -3.70 -1.89 -11.14
CA HIS A 29 -4.99 -2.51 -11.37
C HIS A 29 -6.09 -1.96 -10.45
N PRO A 30 -5.91 -1.92 -9.11
CA PRO A 30 -6.94 -1.37 -8.21
C PRO A 30 -7.25 0.10 -8.48
N VAL A 31 -6.23 0.90 -8.82
CA VAL A 31 -6.41 2.34 -9.08
C VAL A 31 -7.22 2.59 -10.37
N LEU A 32 -7.01 1.78 -11.42
CA LEU A 32 -7.73 1.92 -12.69
C LEU A 32 -9.25 1.72 -12.58
N ASP A 33 -9.69 0.87 -11.65
CA ASP A 33 -11.11 0.58 -11.42
C ASP A 33 -11.85 1.79 -10.84
N TRP A 34 -11.12 2.67 -10.14
CA TRP A 34 -11.63 3.90 -9.55
C TRP A 34 -11.37 5.15 -10.40
N LEU A 35 -10.91 5.00 -11.65
CA LEU A 35 -10.64 6.10 -12.59
C LEU A 35 -11.55 6.05 -13.83
N PRO A 36 -12.88 6.24 -13.71
CA PRO A 36 -13.79 6.24 -14.86
C PRO A 36 -13.43 7.27 -15.93
N SER A 37 -12.77 8.36 -15.59
CA SER A 37 -12.47 9.42 -16.56
C SER A 37 -11.32 9.09 -17.51
N LEU A 38 -10.52 8.03 -17.25
CA LEU A 38 -9.58 7.49 -18.24
C LEU A 38 -10.35 6.70 -19.30
N SER A 39 -10.00 6.90 -20.58
CA SER A 39 -10.61 6.15 -21.68
C SER A 39 -10.28 4.65 -21.60
N ALA A 40 -11.12 3.80 -22.19
CA ALA A 40 -10.88 2.36 -22.23
C ALA A 40 -9.52 2.02 -22.86
N GLU A 41 -9.11 2.76 -23.89
CA GLU A 41 -7.81 2.59 -24.55
C GLU A 41 -6.63 2.95 -23.64
N GLU A 42 -6.73 4.03 -22.85
CA GLU A 42 -5.70 4.40 -21.89
C GLU A 42 -5.59 3.35 -20.78
N LYS A 43 -6.72 2.90 -20.23
CA LYS A 43 -6.73 1.84 -19.23
C LYS A 43 -6.09 0.57 -19.76
N GLU A 44 -6.36 0.21 -21.02
CA GLU A 44 -5.79 -0.99 -21.62
C GLU A 44 -4.28 -0.87 -21.84
N ARG A 45 -3.79 0.29 -22.33
CA ARG A 45 -2.34 0.53 -22.44
C ARG A 45 -1.62 0.37 -21.11
N VAL A 46 -2.24 0.88 -20.04
CA VAL A 46 -1.72 0.78 -18.68
C VAL A 46 -1.71 -0.69 -18.20
N ARG A 47 -2.79 -1.44 -18.42
CA ARG A 47 -2.86 -2.87 -18.07
C ARG A 47 -1.84 -3.70 -18.83
N VAL A 48 -1.70 -3.48 -20.13
CA VAL A 48 -0.70 -4.17 -20.96
C VAL A 48 0.71 -3.87 -20.49
N ALA A 49 1.01 -2.61 -20.14
CA ALA A 49 2.31 -2.24 -19.59
C ALA A 49 2.59 -2.94 -18.26
N ALA A 50 1.61 -2.99 -17.36
CA ALA A 50 1.72 -3.70 -16.08
C ALA A 50 1.96 -5.20 -16.28
N LEU A 51 1.22 -5.82 -17.19
CA LEU A 51 1.31 -7.25 -17.48
C LEU A 51 2.65 -7.64 -18.12
N GLN A 52 3.13 -6.86 -19.08
CA GLN A 52 4.32 -7.21 -19.87
C GLN A 52 5.63 -6.78 -19.21
N ARG A 53 5.63 -5.67 -18.49
CA ARG A 53 6.85 -5.03 -17.98
C ARG A 53 6.90 -4.90 -16.47
N GLY A 54 5.79 -5.15 -15.78
CA GLY A 54 5.68 -5.07 -14.33
C GLY A 54 4.93 -3.84 -13.84
N GLU A 55 4.57 -3.84 -12.56
CA GLU A 55 3.76 -2.80 -11.93
C GLU A 55 4.39 -1.40 -12.00
N VAL A 56 5.73 -1.30 -11.92
CA VAL A 56 6.46 -0.02 -11.98
C VAL A 56 6.28 0.67 -13.33
N GLU A 57 6.31 -0.08 -14.41
CA GLU A 57 6.11 0.37 -15.78
C GLU A 57 4.64 0.62 -16.09
N GLY A 58 3.74 -0.19 -15.51
CA GLY A 58 2.31 0.11 -15.53
C GLY A 58 2.00 1.43 -14.84
N ALA A 59 2.60 1.69 -13.67
CA ALA A 59 2.43 2.93 -12.93
C ALA A 59 3.00 4.14 -13.70
N GLU A 60 4.14 3.98 -14.37
CA GLU A 60 4.68 4.98 -15.29
C GLU A 60 3.69 5.33 -16.41
N GLU A 61 3.10 4.32 -17.07
CA GLU A 61 2.10 4.57 -18.12
C GLU A 61 0.82 5.19 -17.55
N LEU A 62 0.41 4.83 -16.34
CA LEU A 62 -0.71 5.48 -15.66
C LEU A 62 -0.44 6.97 -15.41
N LEU A 63 0.73 7.30 -14.86
CA LEU A 63 1.13 8.69 -14.63
C LEU A 63 1.17 9.48 -15.94
N ARG A 64 1.68 8.89 -17.03
CA ARG A 64 1.64 9.50 -18.36
C ARG A 64 0.22 9.75 -18.86
N ALA A 65 -0.70 8.80 -18.64
CA ALA A 65 -2.11 8.98 -19.00
C ALA A 65 -2.75 10.11 -18.18
N VAL A 66 -2.45 10.19 -16.88
CA VAL A 66 -2.92 11.26 -16.00
C VAL A 66 -2.37 12.63 -16.39
N GLU A 67 -1.11 12.71 -16.84
CA GLU A 67 -0.48 13.93 -17.35
C GLU A 67 -1.12 14.41 -18.68
N ARG A 68 -1.60 13.48 -19.51
CA ARG A 68 -2.24 13.75 -20.81
C ARG A 68 -3.75 13.96 -20.76
N GLY A 69 -4.40 13.44 -19.71
CA GLY A 69 -5.85 13.34 -19.60
C GLY A 69 -6.59 14.68 -19.49
N PRO A 70 -7.93 14.64 -19.48
CA PRO A 70 -8.77 15.84 -19.45
C PRO A 70 -8.48 16.71 -18.23
N ARG A 71 -8.22 18.02 -18.44
CA ARG A 71 -8.03 19.00 -17.35
C ARG A 71 -9.35 19.54 -16.79
N GLY A 72 -10.39 18.72 -16.81
CA GLY A 72 -11.72 19.09 -16.33
C GLY A 72 -11.76 19.24 -14.80
N PRO A 73 -12.67 20.08 -14.27
CA PRO A 73 -12.84 20.26 -12.82
C PRO A 73 -13.14 18.91 -12.16
N GLY A 74 -12.39 18.58 -11.10
CA GLY A 74 -12.57 17.35 -10.31
C GLY A 74 -11.64 16.19 -10.66
N TRP A 75 -10.92 16.24 -11.79
CA TRP A 75 -9.96 15.20 -12.20
C TRP A 75 -8.90 14.90 -11.13
N PHE A 76 -8.32 15.95 -10.53
CA PHE A 76 -7.35 15.80 -9.44
C PHE A 76 -7.95 15.04 -8.25
N THR A 77 -9.16 15.40 -7.84
CA THR A 77 -9.86 14.78 -6.73
C THR A 77 -10.19 13.31 -7.04
N GLU A 78 -10.58 13.01 -8.29
CA GLU A 78 -10.83 11.65 -8.76
C GLU A 78 -9.55 10.81 -8.68
N PHE A 79 -8.41 11.32 -9.16
CA PHE A 79 -7.14 10.61 -9.08
C PHE A 79 -6.69 10.36 -7.63
N LEU A 80 -6.81 11.37 -6.77
CA LEU A 80 -6.55 11.21 -5.34
C LEU A 80 -7.46 10.16 -4.69
N LEU A 81 -8.74 10.17 -5.03
CA LEU A 81 -9.72 9.19 -4.52
C LEU A 81 -9.36 7.79 -5.01
N ALA A 82 -8.97 7.64 -6.28
CA ALA A 82 -8.60 6.37 -6.86
C ALA A 82 -7.34 5.78 -6.20
N LEU A 83 -6.33 6.61 -5.90
CA LEU A 83 -5.16 6.19 -5.14
C LEU A 83 -5.54 5.66 -3.75
N LYS A 84 -6.38 6.40 -3.01
CA LYS A 84 -6.83 5.97 -1.67
C LYS A 84 -7.66 4.69 -1.73
N LYS A 85 -8.63 4.63 -2.64
CA LYS A 85 -9.51 3.45 -2.79
C LYS A 85 -8.77 2.23 -3.35
N GLY A 86 -7.69 2.43 -4.09
CA GLY A 86 -6.78 1.38 -4.53
C GLY A 86 -5.70 1.00 -3.49
N GLY A 87 -5.80 1.49 -2.25
CA GLY A 87 -4.88 1.18 -1.15
C GLY A 87 -3.47 1.76 -1.32
N CYS A 88 -3.31 2.79 -2.14
CA CYS A 88 -2.05 3.48 -2.43
C CYS A 88 -1.98 4.80 -1.65
N ASP A 89 -2.20 4.75 -0.33
CA ASP A 89 -2.27 5.95 0.53
C ASP A 89 -0.98 6.77 0.49
N LEU A 90 0.18 6.11 0.43
CA LEU A 90 1.46 6.78 0.33
C LEU A 90 1.60 7.55 -1.01
N ALA A 91 1.12 6.97 -2.11
CA ALA A 91 1.07 7.69 -3.40
C ALA A 91 0.13 8.91 -3.34
N ALA A 92 -0.99 8.78 -2.62
CA ALA A 92 -1.92 9.89 -2.40
C ALA A 92 -1.27 11.05 -1.61
N CYS A 93 -0.41 10.74 -0.64
CA CYS A 93 0.39 11.74 0.09
C CYS A 93 1.34 12.51 -0.84
N TYR A 94 2.05 11.84 -1.74
CA TYR A 94 3.00 12.50 -2.64
C TYR A 94 2.36 13.45 -3.66
N VAL A 95 1.12 13.18 -4.08
CA VAL A 95 0.41 14.08 -5.02
C VAL A 95 -0.37 15.19 -4.32
N ASN A 96 -0.39 15.20 -2.98
CA ASN A 96 -1.08 16.21 -2.18
C ASN A 96 -0.08 17.02 -1.33
N PRO A 97 0.19 18.30 -1.67
CA PRO A 97 1.18 19.13 -0.98
C PRO A 97 0.98 19.29 0.53
N SER A 98 -0.26 19.15 1.03
CA SER A 98 -0.54 19.25 2.47
C SER A 98 -0.28 17.95 3.24
N GLN A 99 0.02 16.86 2.55
CA GLN A 99 0.21 15.53 3.13
C GLN A 99 1.55 14.90 2.76
N LEU A 100 2.49 15.70 2.23
CA LEU A 100 3.82 15.24 1.89
C LEU A 100 4.55 14.71 3.11
N PRO A 101 5.20 13.54 3.01
CA PRO A 101 6.09 13.07 4.06
C PRO A 101 7.33 13.98 4.14
N SER A 102 7.85 14.16 5.33
CA SER A 102 9.16 14.77 5.57
C SER A 102 10.28 13.82 5.15
N PRO A 103 11.50 14.34 4.86
CA PRO A 103 12.64 13.49 4.49
C PRO A 103 12.92 12.38 5.51
N ARG A 104 12.77 12.68 6.80
CA ARG A 104 12.94 11.70 7.87
C ARG A 104 11.88 10.58 7.82
N GLU A 105 10.62 10.93 7.58
CA GLU A 105 9.55 9.93 7.44
C GLU A 105 9.77 9.04 6.20
N GLU A 106 10.30 9.60 5.11
CA GLU A 106 10.69 8.82 3.94
C GLU A 106 11.85 7.86 4.24
N ASP A 107 12.89 8.33 4.94
CA ASP A 107 14.04 7.51 5.33
C ASP A 107 13.61 6.36 6.28
N ASP A 108 12.78 6.67 7.29
CA ASP A 108 12.24 5.68 8.22
C ASP A 108 11.37 4.64 7.48
N HIS A 109 10.55 5.08 6.53
CA HIS A 109 9.76 4.18 5.68
C HIS A 109 10.64 3.26 4.83
N ASP A 110 11.66 3.81 4.16
CA ASP A 110 12.58 3.06 3.31
C ASP A 110 13.36 2.02 4.12
N LEU A 111 13.81 2.38 5.32
CA LEU A 111 14.46 1.46 6.24
C LEU A 111 13.52 0.30 6.62
N CYS A 112 12.27 0.59 6.97
CA CYS A 112 11.28 -0.43 7.31
C CYS A 112 10.98 -1.37 6.13
N VAL A 113 10.87 -0.83 4.92
CA VAL A 113 10.69 -1.63 3.70
C VAL A 113 11.91 -2.51 3.45
N HIS A 114 13.12 -1.98 3.63
CA HIS A 114 14.35 -2.74 3.47
C HIS A 114 14.45 -3.88 4.48
N LEU A 115 14.08 -3.62 5.74
CA LEU A 115 14.04 -4.64 6.79
C LEU A 115 13.10 -5.80 6.44
N VAL A 116 11.90 -5.48 5.95
CA VAL A 116 10.94 -6.51 5.48
C VAL A 116 11.46 -7.27 4.26
N GLN A 117 12.16 -6.62 3.35
CA GLN A 117 12.79 -7.30 2.21
C GLN A 117 13.91 -8.25 2.64
N LEU A 118 14.75 -7.85 3.59
CA LEU A 118 15.81 -8.70 4.14
C LEU A 118 15.24 -9.93 4.84
N LEU A 119 14.16 -9.75 5.61
CA LEU A 119 13.52 -10.82 6.38
C LEU A 119 12.40 -11.52 5.61
N HIS A 120 12.24 -11.23 4.31
CA HIS A 120 11.08 -11.64 3.52
C HIS A 120 10.84 -13.16 3.55
N GLY A 121 11.90 -13.98 3.50
CA GLY A 121 11.79 -15.44 3.61
C GLY A 121 11.15 -15.87 4.93
N THR A 122 11.70 -15.38 6.04
CA THR A 122 11.20 -15.64 7.40
C THR A 122 9.79 -15.12 7.60
N LEU A 123 9.47 -13.92 7.09
CA LEU A 123 8.14 -13.33 7.19
C LEU A 123 7.11 -14.17 6.44
N VAL A 124 7.39 -14.56 5.20
CA VAL A 124 6.49 -15.41 4.42
C VAL A 124 6.26 -16.75 5.12
N ASP A 125 7.30 -17.35 5.70
CA ASP A 125 7.18 -18.64 6.38
C ASP A 125 6.30 -18.58 7.64
N ASN A 126 6.46 -17.53 8.43
CA ASN A 126 5.66 -17.34 9.65
C ASN A 126 4.24 -16.84 9.35
N MET A 127 4.07 -16.00 8.31
CA MET A 127 2.77 -15.47 7.93
C MET A 127 1.85 -16.50 7.25
N VAL A 128 2.38 -17.62 6.72
CA VAL A 128 1.56 -18.73 6.22
C VAL A 128 0.55 -19.22 7.27
N CYS A 129 0.93 -19.18 8.56
CA CYS A 129 0.05 -19.53 9.67
C CYS A 129 -1.03 -18.46 9.95
N LEU A 130 -0.78 -17.17 9.68
CA LEU A 130 -1.81 -16.13 9.81
C LEU A 130 -3.03 -16.43 8.92
N PHE A 131 -2.83 -17.00 7.72
CA PHE A 131 -3.94 -17.32 6.81
C PHE A 131 -4.93 -18.33 7.40
N VAL A 132 -4.47 -19.22 8.29
CA VAL A 132 -5.34 -20.17 9.01
C VAL A 132 -6.31 -19.44 9.95
N TYR A 133 -5.91 -18.28 10.48
CA TYR A 133 -6.72 -17.44 11.37
C TYR A 133 -7.51 -16.34 10.64
N PHE A 134 -7.14 -16.03 9.38
CA PHE A 134 -7.82 -15.04 8.54
C PHE A 134 -8.28 -15.65 7.21
N PRO A 135 -9.38 -16.44 7.21
CA PRO A 135 -9.93 -17.04 5.99
C PRO A 135 -10.41 -16.00 4.96
N GLN A 136 -10.50 -14.71 5.31
CA GLN A 136 -10.97 -13.68 4.38
C GLN A 136 -9.92 -13.20 3.36
N ILE A 137 -8.70 -13.76 3.38
CA ILE A 137 -7.68 -13.59 2.33
C ILE A 137 -7.80 -14.72 1.28
N GLU A 138 -9.04 -15.12 0.98
CA GLU A 138 -9.42 -16.25 0.12
C GLU A 138 -9.03 -16.06 -1.35
N THR A 139 -8.96 -14.84 -1.90
CA THR A 139 -8.81 -14.67 -3.35
C THR A 139 -7.42 -14.97 -3.92
N VAL A 140 -6.35 -14.87 -3.12
CA VAL A 140 -4.96 -15.17 -3.57
C VAL A 140 -4.53 -16.58 -3.13
N THR A 141 -5.05 -17.05 -2.00
CA THR A 141 -4.73 -18.38 -1.45
C THR A 141 -5.35 -19.50 -2.29
N ASP A 142 -6.56 -19.30 -2.82
CA ASP A 142 -7.29 -20.31 -3.60
C ASP A 142 -6.63 -20.70 -4.94
N SER A 143 -5.66 -19.93 -5.45
CA SER A 143 -5.05 -20.18 -6.76
C SER A 143 -3.55 -20.48 -6.76
N ARG A 144 -2.79 -20.08 -5.73
CA ARG A 144 -1.31 -20.16 -5.74
C ARG A 144 -0.66 -20.62 -4.42
N GLY A 145 -1.45 -20.88 -3.38
CA GLY A 145 -0.97 -21.38 -2.09
C GLY A 145 -0.54 -20.29 -1.11
N ASN A 146 -0.49 -20.64 0.19
CA ASN A 146 -0.37 -19.69 1.31
C ASN A 146 0.87 -18.78 1.27
N ARG A 147 1.98 -19.25 0.67
CA ARG A 147 3.22 -18.46 0.55
C ARG A 147 3.07 -17.30 -0.42
N ASP A 148 2.40 -17.53 -1.55
CA ASP A 148 2.17 -16.48 -2.55
C ASP A 148 1.14 -15.47 -2.04
N GLY A 149 0.15 -15.91 -1.26
CA GLY A 149 -0.75 -15.03 -0.50
C GLY A 149 0.01 -14.13 0.48
N ALA A 150 0.97 -14.68 1.24
CA ALA A 150 1.78 -13.91 2.18
C ALA A 150 2.64 -12.84 1.47
N ARG A 151 3.25 -13.21 0.34
CA ARG A 151 4.03 -12.29 -0.50
C ARG A 151 3.19 -11.14 -1.02
N GLU A 152 2.02 -11.46 -1.56
CA GLU A 152 1.08 -10.47 -2.07
C GLU A 152 0.61 -9.53 -0.95
N LEU A 153 0.25 -10.05 0.23
CA LEU A 153 -0.14 -9.25 1.39
C LEU A 153 0.96 -8.28 1.81
N LEU A 154 2.20 -8.76 1.94
CA LEU A 154 3.36 -7.92 2.28
C LEU A 154 3.54 -6.80 1.25
N SER A 155 3.40 -7.11 -0.05
CA SER A 155 3.51 -6.11 -1.11
C SER A 155 2.42 -5.03 -1.06
N ARG A 156 1.23 -5.34 -0.50
CA ARG A 156 0.15 -4.33 -0.32
C ARG A 156 0.41 -3.44 0.88
N ILE A 157 0.78 -4.05 2.01
CA ILE A 157 0.91 -3.34 3.29
C ILE A 157 1.98 -2.26 3.21
N VAL A 158 3.11 -2.52 2.54
CA VAL A 158 4.19 -1.53 2.38
C VAL A 158 3.78 -0.27 1.61
N GLN A 159 2.63 -0.28 0.91
CA GLN A 159 2.12 0.89 0.16
C GLN A 159 1.26 1.82 1.01
N LYS A 160 0.93 1.41 2.23
CA LYS A 160 0.11 2.20 3.16
C LYS A 160 0.98 3.18 3.95
N LYS A 161 0.36 4.28 4.37
CA LYS A 161 0.98 5.16 5.35
C LYS A 161 0.98 4.48 6.73
N ASP A 162 2.04 4.69 7.51
CA ASP A 162 2.15 4.23 8.91
C ASP A 162 1.92 2.71 9.05
N TRP A 163 2.30 1.94 8.03
CA TRP A 163 2.02 0.50 7.93
C TRP A 163 2.83 -0.32 8.94
N PHE A 164 4.08 0.08 9.22
CA PHE A 164 5.02 -0.72 9.99
C PHE A 164 4.58 -0.88 11.45
N SER A 165 4.10 0.19 12.08
CA SER A 165 3.57 0.13 13.45
C SER A 165 2.32 -0.76 13.54
N GLN A 166 1.41 -0.64 12.57
CA GLN A 166 0.21 -1.46 12.51
C GLN A 166 0.53 -2.93 12.22
N PHE A 167 1.55 -3.18 11.40
CA PHE A 167 2.05 -4.52 11.11
C PHE A 167 2.64 -5.19 12.35
N LEU A 168 3.43 -4.48 13.16
CA LEU A 168 3.95 -5.00 14.42
C LEU A 168 2.84 -5.35 15.41
N VAL A 169 1.80 -4.51 15.51
CA VAL A 169 0.62 -4.78 16.34
C VAL A 169 -0.09 -6.06 15.85
N ALA A 170 -0.32 -6.19 14.54
CA ALA A 170 -0.94 -7.37 13.96
C ALA A 170 -0.12 -8.66 14.22
N LEU A 171 1.21 -8.60 14.18
CA LEU A 171 2.07 -9.73 14.51
C LEU A 171 1.91 -10.15 15.97
N ARG A 172 1.89 -9.19 16.91
CA ARG A 172 1.66 -9.48 18.34
C ARG A 172 0.29 -10.10 18.57
N GLU A 173 -0.76 -9.53 17.97
CA GLU A 173 -2.14 -10.03 18.12
C GLU A 173 -2.33 -11.43 17.54
N THR A 174 -1.48 -11.85 16.61
CA THR A 174 -1.53 -13.17 15.98
C THR A 174 -0.56 -14.18 16.59
N GLN A 175 -0.03 -13.88 17.79
CA GLN A 175 0.93 -14.72 18.53
C GLN A 175 2.31 -14.86 17.86
N HIS A 176 2.69 -13.91 17.01
CA HIS A 176 4.02 -13.80 16.41
C HIS A 176 4.83 -12.69 17.11
N GLU A 177 4.78 -12.67 18.46
CA GLU A 177 5.43 -11.63 19.28
C GLU A 177 6.95 -11.60 19.10
N SER A 178 7.60 -12.76 19.02
CA SER A 178 9.04 -12.86 18.79
C SER A 178 9.47 -12.20 17.49
N LEU A 179 8.69 -12.40 16.42
CA LEU A 179 8.94 -11.77 15.13
C LEU A 179 8.71 -10.26 15.18
N ALA A 180 7.73 -9.79 15.95
CA ALA A 180 7.51 -8.36 16.18
C ALA A 180 8.65 -7.74 17.00
N ASP A 181 9.20 -8.46 17.98
CA ASP A 181 10.34 -8.02 18.78
C ASP A 181 11.63 -7.95 17.94
N ASP A 182 11.87 -8.95 17.09
CA ASP A 182 12.99 -8.98 16.14
C ASP A 182 12.91 -7.79 15.16
N LEU A 183 11.72 -7.51 14.61
CA LEU A 183 11.50 -6.38 13.69
C LEU A 183 11.60 -5.01 14.35
N SER A 184 11.20 -4.89 15.62
CA SER A 184 11.26 -3.62 16.36
C SER A 184 12.60 -3.37 17.04
N GLY A 185 13.54 -4.32 16.96
CA GLY A 185 14.83 -4.24 17.65
C GLY A 185 14.71 -4.35 19.17
N ASN A 186 13.57 -4.84 19.68
CA ASN A 186 13.29 -4.98 21.11
C ASN A 186 13.82 -6.32 21.67
N THR A 187 14.92 -6.84 21.12
CA THR A 187 15.61 -8.04 21.62
C THR A 187 16.34 -7.72 22.93
N GLY A 188 15.57 -7.43 23.97
CA GLY A 188 16.00 -7.31 25.36
C GLY A 188 14.98 -8.08 26.20
N GLY A 189 15.34 -9.31 26.57
CA GLY A 189 14.44 -10.23 27.24
C GLY A 189 13.78 -9.62 28.48
N ASN A 190 12.45 -9.53 28.46
CA ASN A 190 11.63 -9.50 29.65
C ASN A 190 10.30 -10.18 29.32
N HIS A 191 10.29 -11.48 29.62
CA HIS A 191 9.11 -12.32 29.72
C HIS A 191 8.12 -11.68 30.72
N LEU A 192 7.08 -11.02 30.24
CA LEU A 192 5.91 -10.71 31.05
C LEU A 192 4.63 -11.04 30.28
N ILE A 193 4.09 -12.20 30.65
CA ILE A 193 2.74 -12.67 30.38
C ILE A 193 1.73 -11.62 30.84
N LEU A 194 0.91 -11.11 29.91
CA LEU A 194 -0.43 -10.58 30.16
C LEU A 194 -1.30 -11.05 28.98
N GLY A 195 -2.08 -12.12 29.07
CA GLY A 195 -3.14 -12.30 30.05
C GLY A 195 -4.51 -11.94 29.44
N GLY A 196 -4.97 -12.74 28.46
CA GLY A 196 -6.36 -13.24 28.35
C GLY A 196 -7.57 -12.32 28.17
N ALA A 197 -7.49 -10.99 28.20
CA ALA A 197 -8.71 -10.13 28.23
C ALA A 197 -9.00 -9.29 26.96
N TRP A 198 -8.18 -9.38 25.90
CA TRP A 198 -8.28 -8.49 24.73
C TRP A 198 -8.96 -9.11 23.49
N LEU A 199 -9.39 -10.38 23.56
CA LEU A 199 -9.88 -11.16 22.42
C LEU A 199 -11.16 -10.64 21.75
N HIS A 200 -11.94 -9.78 22.43
CA HIS A 200 -13.20 -9.25 21.87
C HIS A 200 -13.11 -7.83 21.28
N LEU A 201 -12.08 -7.05 21.59
CA LEU A 201 -11.88 -5.69 21.05
C LEU A 201 -10.84 -5.63 19.92
N SER A 202 -9.99 -6.66 19.81
CA SER A 202 -8.89 -6.77 18.82
C SER A 202 -9.35 -7.10 17.40
N GLN A 203 -10.39 -7.92 17.24
CA GLN A 203 -10.89 -8.31 15.91
C GLN A 203 -11.33 -7.11 15.07
N THR A 204 -11.82 -6.02 15.67
CA THR A 204 -12.38 -4.88 14.95
C THR A 204 -11.31 -4.00 14.30
N HIS A 205 -10.18 -3.76 14.97
CA HIS A 205 -9.07 -2.96 14.42
C HIS A 205 -8.27 -3.74 13.37
N LEU A 206 -7.99 -5.02 13.62
CA LEU A 206 -7.31 -5.90 12.66
C LEU A 206 -8.21 -6.20 11.45
N ARG A 207 -9.53 -6.35 11.64
CA ARG A 207 -10.48 -6.39 10.52
C ARG A 207 -10.55 -5.06 9.79
N SER A 208 -10.49 -3.90 10.44
CA SER A 208 -10.44 -2.60 9.72
C SER A 208 -9.17 -2.51 8.88
N PHE A 209 -8.01 -2.82 9.45
CA PHE A 209 -6.73 -2.76 8.75
C PHE A 209 -6.63 -3.75 7.58
N LEU A 210 -7.11 -4.99 7.77
CA LEU A 210 -7.14 -6.03 6.73
C LEU A 210 -8.29 -5.81 5.72
N CYS A 211 -9.48 -5.37 6.13
CA CYS A 211 -10.58 -5.00 5.22
C CYS A 211 -10.26 -3.74 4.41
N GLU A 212 -9.60 -2.74 4.99
CA GLU A 212 -9.06 -1.59 4.26
C GLU A 212 -7.90 -2.01 3.34
N SER A 213 -7.26 -3.15 3.59
CA SER A 213 -6.31 -3.77 2.65
C SER A 213 -6.99 -4.68 1.61
N ARG A 214 -8.33 -4.80 1.68
CA ARG A 214 -9.21 -5.64 0.85
C ARG A 214 -10.07 -4.84 -0.14
N ILE A 215 -9.93 -3.52 -0.21
CA ILE A 215 -10.70 -2.70 -1.17
C ILE A 215 -9.94 -2.65 -2.50
N GLY A 216 -10.44 -3.41 -3.49
CA GLY A 216 -9.94 -3.48 -4.87
C GLY A 216 -9.16 -4.75 -5.16
#